data_AF-A0A0J9E288-F1
#
_entry.id   AF-A0A0J9E288-F1
#
_cell.length_a   1.000
_cell.length_b   1.000
_cell.length_c   1.000
_cell.angle_alpha   90.00
_cell.angle_beta   90.00
_cell.angle_gamma   90.00
#
_symmetry.space_group_name_H-M   'P 1'
#
loop_
_entity.id
_entity.type
_entity.pdbx_description
1 polymer ?
#
loop_
_entity_poly.entity_id
_entity_poly.type
_entity_poly.pdbx_seq_one_letter_code
_entity_poly.pdbx_strand_id
1 'polypeptide(L)'
;MCILAGALLSPPCTGYAARGDFDVAVVLGAGMAPGGRLYRSSLDRIAAGVALYESGGARSLHMTGGITRNGGPSAGAQMARAAISMGVPAQAITHEGASYSTLQNALFSKPMLAGRGGFVLVTEGLHLSRSYLSFWWAGIRPASLCHSSRFRVPDPDTRMGAVGMLVREVLAFWFNAARASAWSVATLAGAQGPGLDAILE
;
A
#
# COMPACT_ATOMS: atom_id res chain seq x y z
N MET A 1 -6.40 -9.09 16.99
CA MET A 1 -6.39 -9.31 15.52
C MET A 1 -5.00 -9.80 15.11
N CYS A 2 -4.90 -10.84 14.27
CA CYS A 2 -3.66 -11.57 14.06
C CYS A 2 -2.87 -11.05 12.83
N ILE A 3 -1.63 -10.61 13.01
CA ILE A 3 -0.78 -10.11 11.90
C ILE A 3 -0.55 -11.20 10.85
N LEU A 4 -0.42 -12.44 11.29
CA LEU A 4 -0.30 -13.61 10.41
C LEU A 4 -1.57 -13.90 9.61
N ALA A 5 -2.75 -13.41 10.03
CA ALA A 5 -3.99 -13.63 9.29
C ALA A 5 -3.89 -13.08 7.86
N GLY A 6 -3.24 -11.94 7.66
CA GLY A 6 -2.95 -11.40 6.33
C GLY A 6 -2.17 -12.41 5.48
N ALA A 7 -1.08 -12.97 5.99
CA ALA A 7 -0.25 -13.93 5.25
C ALA A 7 -0.92 -15.31 5.06
N LEU A 8 -1.73 -15.75 6.02
CA LEU A 8 -2.31 -17.10 6.02
C LEU A 8 -3.64 -17.17 5.28
N LEU A 9 -4.47 -16.13 5.39
CA LEU A 9 -5.87 -16.14 4.94
C LEU A 9 -6.10 -15.35 3.65
N SER A 10 -5.23 -14.40 3.30
CA SER A 10 -5.36 -13.74 2.00
C SER A 10 -4.82 -14.64 0.89
N PRO A 11 -5.48 -14.68 -0.27
CA PRO A 11 -4.94 -15.37 -1.43
C PRO A 11 -3.83 -14.54 -2.12
N PRO A 12 -3.00 -15.18 -2.95
CA PRO A 12 -2.10 -14.46 -3.84
C PRO A 12 -2.90 -13.60 -4.82
N CYS A 13 -2.33 -12.48 -5.26
CA CYS A 13 -3.00 -11.61 -6.23
C CYS A 13 -3.30 -12.32 -7.57
N THR A 14 -2.50 -13.32 -7.94
CA THR A 14 -2.76 -14.18 -9.11
C THR A 14 -4.00 -15.07 -8.96
N GLY A 15 -4.56 -15.19 -7.75
CA GLY A 15 -5.79 -15.93 -7.49
C GLY A 15 -7.07 -15.20 -7.91
N TYR A 16 -7.00 -13.92 -8.27
CA TYR A 16 -8.14 -13.13 -8.75
C TYR A 16 -8.09 -13.01 -10.29
N ALA A 17 -8.55 -14.06 -10.98
CA ALA A 17 -8.61 -14.06 -12.44
C ALA A 17 -10.01 -13.67 -13.00
N ALA A 18 -9.99 -12.82 -14.02
CA ALA A 18 -10.99 -12.55 -15.06
C ALA A 18 -12.48 -12.54 -14.66
N ARG A 19 -12.90 -11.53 -13.87
CA ARG A 19 -14.31 -11.08 -13.83
C ARG A 19 -14.50 -9.55 -13.79
N GLY A 20 -13.43 -8.75 -13.80
CA GLY A 20 -13.57 -7.30 -13.62
C GLY A 20 -14.10 -6.94 -12.23
N ASP A 21 -13.71 -7.73 -11.22
CA ASP A 21 -14.25 -7.67 -9.85
C ASP A 21 -13.88 -6.35 -9.13
N PHE A 22 -12.81 -5.69 -9.56
CA PHE A 22 -12.34 -4.45 -8.95
C PHE A 22 -12.14 -3.35 -9.99
N ASP A 23 -12.57 -2.14 -9.66
CA ASP A 23 -12.29 -0.97 -10.50
C ASP A 23 -10.83 -0.54 -10.41
N VAL A 24 -10.18 -0.81 -9.27
CA VAL A 24 -8.79 -0.42 -9.05
C VAL A 24 -8.05 -1.39 -8.12
N ALA A 25 -6.80 -1.69 -8.46
CA ALA A 25 -5.85 -2.33 -7.56
C ALA A 25 -4.97 -1.26 -6.91
N VAL A 26 -5.04 -1.15 -5.58
CA VAL A 26 -4.24 -0.20 -4.79
C VAL A 26 -2.95 -0.88 -4.35
N VAL A 27 -1.84 -0.47 -4.94
CA VAL A 27 -0.52 -1.08 -4.75
C VAL A 27 0.33 -0.24 -3.81
N LEU A 28 0.69 -0.80 -2.65
CA LEU A 28 1.44 -0.10 -1.61
C LEU A 28 2.95 -0.16 -1.85
N GLY A 29 3.61 0.99 -1.72
CA GLY A 29 5.07 1.08 -1.74
C GLY A 29 5.75 0.30 -0.62
N ALA A 30 6.96 -0.20 -0.90
CA ALA A 30 7.72 -1.07 0.00
C ALA A 30 9.18 -0.63 0.20
N GLY A 31 9.48 0.63 -0.16
CA GLY A 31 10.80 1.23 -0.08
C GLY A 31 11.50 1.34 -1.43
N MET A 32 12.52 2.21 -1.44
CA MET A 32 13.25 2.65 -2.61
C MET A 32 14.60 3.22 -2.19
N ALA A 33 15.64 3.00 -2.98
CA ALA A 33 16.96 3.57 -2.76
C ALA A 33 16.93 5.11 -2.95
N PRO A 34 17.91 5.86 -2.39
CA PRO A 34 18.02 7.31 -2.54
C PRO A 34 17.93 7.84 -3.98
N GLY A 35 18.46 7.09 -4.96
CA GLY A 35 18.43 7.45 -6.38
C GLY A 35 17.15 7.10 -7.12
N GLY A 36 16.10 6.66 -6.43
CA GLY A 36 14.82 6.30 -7.05
C GLY A 36 14.69 4.83 -7.47
N ARG A 37 15.73 4.01 -7.30
CA ARG A 37 15.66 2.58 -7.63
C ARG A 37 14.74 1.86 -6.63
N LEU A 38 13.64 1.29 -7.13
CA LEU A 38 12.69 0.52 -6.32
C LEU A 38 13.37 -0.74 -5.75
N TYR A 39 13.06 -1.06 -4.48
CA TYR A 39 13.48 -2.32 -3.88
C TYR A 39 12.68 -3.49 -4.44
N ARG A 40 13.19 -4.72 -4.23
CA ARG A 40 12.55 -5.94 -4.74
C ARG A 40 11.11 -6.07 -4.26
N SER A 41 10.86 -5.75 -2.99
CA SER A 41 9.53 -5.74 -2.38
C SER A 41 8.55 -4.81 -3.10
N SER A 42 9.00 -3.67 -3.61
CA SER A 42 8.15 -2.75 -4.40
C SER A 42 7.88 -3.34 -5.78
N LEU A 43 8.90 -3.92 -6.43
CA LEU A 43 8.76 -4.56 -7.75
C LEU A 43 7.82 -5.77 -7.71
N ASP A 44 7.89 -6.62 -6.69
CA ASP A 44 7.00 -7.78 -6.54
C ASP A 44 5.54 -7.34 -6.38
N ARG A 45 5.29 -6.26 -5.64
CA ARG A 45 3.94 -5.69 -5.48
C ARG A 45 3.42 -5.06 -6.78
N ILE A 46 4.29 -4.40 -7.54
CA ILE A 46 3.93 -3.85 -8.87
C ILE A 46 3.59 -4.99 -9.81
N ALA A 47 4.43 -6.02 -9.90
CA ALA A 47 4.18 -7.18 -10.75
C ALA A 47 2.85 -7.87 -10.41
N ALA A 48 2.53 -7.99 -9.12
CA ALA A 48 1.23 -8.51 -8.67
C ALA A 48 0.05 -7.62 -9.10
N GLY A 49 0.20 -6.29 -9.02
CA GLY A 49 -0.79 -5.33 -9.52
C GLY A 49 -0.96 -5.39 -11.04
N VAL A 50 0.15 -5.46 -11.79
CA VAL A 50 0.15 -5.59 -13.25
C VAL A 50 -0.55 -6.88 -13.67
N ALA A 51 -0.27 -8.01 -13.01
CA ALA A 51 -0.95 -9.27 -13.29
C ALA A 51 -2.47 -9.19 -13.04
N LEU A 52 -2.92 -8.44 -12.03
CA LEU A 52 -4.35 -8.18 -11.80
C LEU A 52 -4.97 -7.36 -12.95
N TYR A 53 -4.24 -6.36 -13.45
CA TYR A 53 -4.69 -5.56 -14.58
C TYR A 53 -4.77 -6.38 -15.87
N GLU A 54 -3.71 -7.11 -16.21
CA GLU A 54 -3.62 -7.91 -17.45
C GLU A 54 -4.64 -9.04 -17.50
N SER A 55 -4.94 -9.66 -16.36
CA SER A 55 -5.96 -10.71 -16.25
C SER A 55 -7.39 -10.18 -16.18
N GLY A 56 -7.59 -8.86 -16.20
CA GLY A 56 -8.90 -8.22 -16.02
C GLY A 56 -9.48 -8.36 -14.62
N GLY A 57 -8.67 -8.69 -13.60
CA GLY A 57 -9.08 -8.68 -12.20
C GLY A 57 -9.28 -7.25 -11.66
N ALA A 58 -8.49 -6.29 -12.14
CA ALA A 58 -8.64 -4.86 -11.83
C ALA A 58 -8.62 -4.00 -13.10
N ARG A 59 -9.51 -3.00 -13.19
CA ARG A 59 -9.58 -2.12 -14.40
C ARG A 59 -8.51 -1.05 -14.45
N SER A 60 -7.90 -0.72 -13.31
CA SER A 60 -6.87 0.32 -13.20
C SER A 60 -5.96 0.06 -12.01
N LEU A 61 -4.83 0.77 -11.94
CA LEU A 61 -3.88 0.72 -10.83
C LEU A 61 -3.82 2.06 -10.10
N HIS A 62 -3.68 2.00 -8.78
CA HIS A 62 -3.35 3.15 -7.95
C HIS A 62 -2.10 2.88 -7.14
N MET A 63 -1.02 3.63 -7.39
CA MET A 63 0.26 3.47 -6.71
C MET A 63 0.39 4.47 -5.56
N THR A 64 0.67 4.00 -4.34
CA THR A 64 0.75 4.86 -3.14
C THR A 64 2.10 4.71 -2.45
N GLY A 65 2.76 5.85 -2.20
CA GLY A 65 4.02 5.92 -1.46
C GLY A 65 4.79 7.23 -1.70
N GLY A 66 5.26 7.86 -0.64
CA GLY A 66 5.93 9.15 -0.70
C GLY A 66 7.45 9.12 -0.91
N ILE A 67 8.10 10.21 -0.51
CA ILE A 67 9.52 10.47 -0.75
C ILE A 67 10.36 9.82 0.36
N THR A 68 11.28 8.92 0.00
CA THR A 68 12.18 8.29 0.99
C THR A 68 13.34 9.19 1.40
N ARG A 69 13.74 10.14 0.55
CA ARG A 69 14.86 11.07 0.80
C ARG A 69 14.57 12.43 0.18
N ASN A 70 14.76 13.50 0.95
CA ASN A 70 14.55 14.88 0.49
C ASN A 70 15.20 15.16 -0.87
N GLY A 71 14.43 15.74 -1.79
CA GLY A 71 14.86 16.03 -3.17
C GLY A 71 14.84 14.83 -4.12
N GLY A 72 14.51 13.62 -3.64
CA GLY A 72 14.33 12.43 -4.47
C GLY A 72 12.91 12.26 -5.01
N PRO A 73 12.68 11.29 -5.92
CA PRO A 73 11.34 11.00 -6.43
C PRO A 73 10.47 10.33 -5.36
N SER A 74 9.14 10.42 -5.51
CA SER A 74 8.21 9.65 -4.69
C SER A 74 8.13 8.19 -5.15
N ALA A 75 7.91 7.28 -4.21
CA ALA A 75 7.75 5.86 -4.51
C ALA A 75 6.55 5.61 -5.43
N GLY A 76 5.41 6.28 -5.22
CA GLY A 76 4.21 6.15 -6.05
C GLY A 76 4.46 6.52 -7.51
N ALA A 77 5.20 7.61 -7.76
CA ALA A 77 5.56 8.01 -9.12
C ALA A 77 6.51 7.01 -9.78
N GLN A 78 7.50 6.49 -9.05
CA GLN A 78 8.42 5.48 -9.57
C GLN A 78 7.72 4.14 -9.83
N MET A 79 6.77 3.76 -8.97
CA MET A 79 5.95 2.56 -9.14
C MET A 79 5.05 2.68 -10.38
N ALA A 80 4.45 3.86 -10.61
CA ALA A 80 3.65 4.11 -11.81
C ALA A 80 4.50 3.99 -13.09
N ARG A 81 5.71 4.58 -13.10
CA ARG A 81 6.66 4.44 -14.23
C ARG A 81 7.05 2.98 -14.46
N ALA A 82 7.30 2.22 -13.40
CA ALA A 82 7.60 0.80 -13.51
C ALA A 82 6.42 0.01 -14.10
N ALA A 83 5.18 0.26 -13.68
CA ALA A 83 4.01 -0.40 -14.27
C ALA A 83 3.81 -0.04 -15.75
N ILE A 84 4.08 1.21 -16.14
CA ILE A 84 4.09 1.62 -17.56
C ILE A 84 5.14 0.83 -18.34
N SER A 85 6.35 0.68 -17.79
CA SER A 85 7.41 -0.12 -18.43
C SER A 85 7.08 -1.62 -18.53
N MET A 86 6.16 -2.10 -17.71
CA MET A 86 5.62 -3.47 -17.77
C MET A 86 4.44 -3.62 -18.73
N GLY A 87 4.02 -2.54 -19.43
CA GLY A 87 3.00 -2.61 -20.49
C GLY A 87 1.63 -2.07 -20.11
N VAL A 88 1.42 -1.60 -18.87
CA VAL A 88 0.13 -0.99 -18.47
C VAL A 88 0.01 0.42 -19.06
N PRO A 89 -1.08 0.76 -19.77
CA PRO A 89 -1.27 2.10 -20.32
C PRO A 89 -1.27 3.19 -19.24
N ALA A 90 -0.65 4.33 -19.51
CA ALA A 90 -0.56 5.44 -18.55
C ALA A 90 -1.95 5.92 -18.07
N GLN A 91 -2.96 5.92 -18.95
CA GLN A 91 -4.33 6.30 -18.57
C GLN A 91 -5.01 5.33 -17.58
N ALA A 92 -4.50 4.11 -17.44
CA ALA A 92 -5.00 3.13 -16.48
C ALA A 92 -4.27 3.20 -15.13
N ILE A 93 -3.35 4.15 -14.95
CA ILE A 93 -2.54 4.27 -13.73
C ILE A 93 -2.74 5.65 -13.10
N THR A 94 -2.98 5.63 -11.80
CA THR A 94 -2.95 6.83 -10.95
C THR A 94 -1.93 6.63 -9.85
N HIS A 95 -1.44 7.70 -9.23
CA HIS A 95 -0.51 7.59 -8.11
C HIS A 95 -0.62 8.78 -7.16
N GLU A 96 -0.24 8.57 -5.91
CA GLU A 96 0.04 9.63 -4.93
C GLU A 96 1.47 9.48 -4.39
N GLY A 97 2.09 10.60 -4.04
CA GLY A 97 3.51 10.66 -3.66
C GLY A 97 3.81 11.42 -2.38
N ALA A 98 2.81 11.62 -1.51
CA ALA A 98 2.95 12.44 -0.30
C ALA A 98 3.07 11.61 0.99
N SER A 99 2.84 10.29 0.92
CA SER A 99 2.72 9.42 2.08
C SER A 99 4.06 8.94 2.67
N TYR A 100 4.25 9.12 3.97
CA TYR A 100 5.39 8.58 4.74
C TYR A 100 5.00 7.36 5.58
N SER A 101 3.71 7.11 5.74
CA SER A 101 3.19 5.98 6.50
C SER A 101 2.03 5.27 5.82
N THR A 102 1.70 4.07 6.30
CA THR A 102 0.54 3.32 5.81
C THR A 102 -0.79 3.99 6.17
N LEU A 103 -0.85 4.83 7.21
CA LEU A 103 -2.03 5.65 7.51
C LEU A 103 -2.21 6.74 6.45
N GLN A 104 -1.11 7.39 6.07
CA GLN A 104 -1.11 8.38 5.00
C GLN A 104 -1.38 7.76 3.63
N ASN A 105 -0.85 6.56 3.33
CA ASN A 105 -1.22 5.82 2.12
C ASN A 105 -2.74 5.71 2.00
N ALA A 106 -3.41 5.32 3.09
CA ALA A 106 -4.86 5.18 3.12
C ALA A 106 -5.60 6.51 2.93
N LEU A 107 -5.23 7.55 3.67
CA LEU A 107 -5.88 8.86 3.57
C LEU A 107 -5.65 9.55 2.23
N PHE A 108 -4.42 9.53 1.71
CA PHE A 108 -4.05 10.22 0.48
C PHE A 108 -4.50 9.46 -0.76
N SER A 109 -4.72 8.14 -0.67
CA SER A 109 -5.39 7.38 -1.73
C SER A 109 -6.89 7.64 -1.80
N LYS A 110 -7.54 8.03 -0.69
CA LYS A 110 -9.01 8.16 -0.59
C LYS A 110 -9.66 9.00 -1.69
N PRO A 111 -9.16 10.19 -2.07
CA PRO A 111 -9.76 11.00 -3.13
C PRO A 111 -9.81 10.26 -4.47
N MET A 112 -8.83 9.40 -4.75
CA MET A 112 -8.76 8.60 -5.98
C MET A 112 -9.70 7.40 -5.96
N LEU A 113 -10.15 6.97 -4.78
CA LEU A 113 -10.98 5.77 -4.61
C LEU A 113 -12.47 6.12 -4.42
N ALA A 114 -12.80 7.39 -4.20
CA ALA A 114 -14.16 7.85 -4.02
C ALA A 114 -15.02 7.55 -5.27
N GLY A 115 -16.21 7.00 -5.05
CA GLY A 115 -17.18 6.72 -6.13
C GLY A 115 -16.83 5.54 -7.05
N ARG A 116 -15.81 4.73 -6.72
CA ARG A 116 -15.45 3.50 -7.46
C ARG A 116 -16.11 2.26 -6.84
N GLY A 117 -16.50 1.30 -7.67
CA GLY A 117 -17.20 0.03 -7.39
C GLY A 117 -16.35 -1.05 -6.70
N GLY A 118 -15.42 -0.65 -5.84
CA GLY A 118 -14.58 -1.56 -5.06
C GLY A 118 -13.13 -1.60 -5.52
N PHE A 119 -12.23 -1.80 -4.57
CA PHE A 119 -10.80 -1.92 -4.82
C PHE A 119 -10.21 -3.11 -4.09
N VAL A 120 -9.16 -3.68 -4.68
CA VAL A 120 -8.32 -4.71 -4.05
C VAL A 120 -7.04 -4.07 -3.53
N LEU A 121 -6.64 -4.42 -2.30
CA LEU A 121 -5.41 -3.95 -1.70
C LEU A 121 -4.26 -4.93 -1.97
N VAL A 122 -3.18 -4.42 -2.56
CA VAL A 122 -2.00 -5.20 -2.96
C VAL A 122 -0.81 -4.82 -2.07
N THR A 123 -0.34 -5.77 -1.25
CA THR A 123 0.92 -5.65 -0.49
C THR A 123 1.50 -7.05 -0.20
N GLU A 124 2.43 -7.19 0.74
CA GLU A 124 2.93 -8.51 1.18
C GLU A 124 2.08 -9.06 2.32
N GLY A 125 2.04 -10.39 2.48
CA GLY A 125 1.16 -11.09 3.42
C GLY A 125 1.18 -10.53 4.85
N LEU A 126 2.37 -10.31 5.41
CA LEU A 126 2.53 -9.77 6.77
C LEU A 126 2.08 -8.31 6.92
N HIS A 127 1.99 -7.55 5.83
CA HIS A 127 1.59 -6.14 5.83
C HIS A 127 0.08 -5.94 5.61
N LEU A 128 -0.64 -6.97 5.15
CA LEU A 128 -2.06 -6.83 4.80
C LEU A 128 -2.92 -6.44 5.99
N SER A 129 -2.70 -7.03 7.16
CA SER A 129 -3.50 -6.77 8.36
C SER A 129 -3.46 -5.29 8.77
N ARG A 130 -2.26 -4.69 8.81
CA ARG A 130 -2.07 -3.26 9.15
C ARG A 130 -2.57 -2.34 8.04
N SER A 131 -2.39 -2.75 6.78
CA SER A 131 -2.87 -1.99 5.62
C SER A 131 -4.40 -1.94 5.59
N TYR A 132 -5.08 -3.08 5.75
CA TYR A 132 -6.54 -3.15 5.86
C TYR A 132 -7.09 -2.21 6.95
N LEU A 133 -6.51 -2.23 8.15
CA LEU A 133 -6.95 -1.33 9.23
C LEU A 133 -6.73 0.14 8.90
N SER A 134 -5.62 0.48 8.26
CA SER A 134 -5.33 1.87 7.92
C SER A 134 -6.37 2.41 6.94
N PHE A 135 -6.76 1.61 5.95
CA PHE A 135 -7.84 1.94 5.02
C PHE A 135 -9.20 2.02 5.74
N TRP A 136 -9.52 1.03 6.57
CA TRP A 136 -10.75 1.00 7.35
C TRP A 136 -10.90 2.24 8.25
N TRP A 137 -9.82 2.64 8.93
CA TRP A 137 -9.75 3.85 9.76
C TRP A 137 -9.91 5.13 8.94
N ALA A 138 -9.34 5.20 7.73
CA ALA A 138 -9.54 6.32 6.81
C ALA A 138 -10.98 6.41 6.25
N GLY A 139 -11.85 5.46 6.59
CA GLY A 139 -13.26 5.41 6.19
C GLY A 139 -13.47 4.79 4.81
N ILE A 140 -12.50 4.04 4.28
CA ILE A 140 -12.59 3.33 3.00
C ILE A 140 -12.27 1.85 3.17
N ARG A 141 -13.13 0.96 2.67
CA ARG A 141 -12.96 -0.49 2.88
C ARG A 141 -12.57 -1.16 1.57
N PRO A 142 -11.43 -1.87 1.52
CA PRO A 142 -11.13 -2.69 0.36
C PRO A 142 -12.20 -3.78 0.23
N ALA A 143 -12.63 -4.04 -1.00
CA ALA A 143 -13.50 -5.16 -1.30
C ALA A 143 -12.75 -6.49 -1.12
N SER A 144 -11.43 -6.47 -1.31
CA SER A 144 -10.58 -7.65 -1.18
C SER A 144 -9.14 -7.30 -0.82
N LEU A 145 -8.40 -8.29 -0.33
CA LEU A 145 -7.00 -8.21 0.06
C LEU A 145 -6.22 -9.30 -0.66
N CYS A 146 -5.08 -8.97 -1.26
CA CYS A 146 -4.23 -9.98 -1.91
C CYS A 146 -2.75 -9.74 -1.61
N HIS A 147 -1.98 -10.84 -1.58
CA HIS A 147 -0.55 -10.76 -1.33
C HIS A 147 0.28 -10.93 -2.62
N SER A 148 1.32 -10.10 -2.79
CA SER A 148 2.35 -10.32 -3.81
C SER A 148 3.28 -11.47 -3.44
N SER A 149 3.61 -11.57 -2.16
CA SER A 149 4.36 -12.67 -1.56
C SER A 149 3.78 -12.97 -0.18
N ARG A 150 3.74 -14.25 0.18
CA ARG A 150 3.20 -14.69 1.47
C ARG A 150 4.10 -14.25 2.62
N PHE A 151 5.39 -14.48 2.43
CA PHE A 151 6.48 -14.01 3.28
C PHE A 151 7.55 -13.41 2.37
N ARG A 152 8.17 -12.31 2.81
CA ARG A 152 9.26 -11.68 2.07
C ARG A 152 10.41 -12.67 1.93
N VAL A 153 10.87 -12.88 0.70
CA VAL A 153 12.15 -13.55 0.45
C VAL A 153 13.26 -12.59 0.87
N PRO A 154 14.24 -13.01 1.70
CA PRO A 154 15.34 -12.14 2.12
C PRO A 154 15.98 -11.43 0.93
N ASP A 155 15.94 -10.10 0.94
CA ASP A 155 16.53 -9.24 -0.08
C ASP A 155 17.90 -8.77 0.41
N PRO A 156 19.00 -8.90 -0.36
CA PRO A 156 20.31 -8.36 0.00
C PRO A 156 20.29 -6.85 0.31
N ASP A 157 19.33 -6.09 -0.22
CA ASP A 157 19.14 -4.67 0.08
C ASP A 157 18.48 -4.40 1.46
N THR A 158 17.97 -5.43 2.15
CA THR A 158 17.34 -5.28 3.48
C THR A 158 17.86 -6.29 4.51
N ARG A 159 18.46 -5.79 5.61
CA ARG A 159 19.14 -6.61 6.62
C ARG A 159 18.23 -7.47 7.53
N MET A 160 16.90 -7.42 7.37
CA MET A 160 15.97 -7.96 8.37
C MET A 160 15.22 -9.19 7.87
N GLY A 161 15.46 -10.34 8.52
CA GLY A 161 14.77 -11.60 8.22
C GLY A 161 13.31 -11.66 8.69
N ALA A 162 12.63 -12.77 8.41
CA ALA A 162 11.19 -12.95 8.63
C ALA A 162 10.73 -12.69 10.09
N VAL A 163 11.51 -13.12 11.08
CA VAL A 163 11.20 -12.88 12.51
C VAL A 163 11.27 -11.39 12.85
N GLY A 164 12.33 -10.70 12.40
CA GLY A 164 12.47 -9.26 12.61
C GLY A 164 11.36 -8.47 11.90
N MET A 165 10.92 -8.94 10.73
CA MET A 165 9.77 -8.37 10.03
C MET A 165 8.47 -8.53 10.80
N LEU A 166 8.22 -9.72 11.36
CA LEU A 166 7.05 -9.96 12.20
C LEU A 166 7.05 -9.04 13.44
N VAL A 167 8.18 -8.95 14.14
CA VAL A 167 8.34 -8.05 15.30
C VAL A 167 8.07 -6.60 14.89
N ARG A 168 8.69 -6.15 13.79
CA ARG A 168 8.45 -4.79 13.26
C ARG A 168 6.98 -4.58 12.93
N GLU A 169 6.28 -5.54 12.34
CA GLU A 169 4.85 -5.38 12.03
C GLU A 169 3.97 -5.38 13.29
N VAL A 170 4.33 -6.12 14.34
CA VAL A 170 3.66 -6.03 15.66
C VAL A 170 3.81 -4.63 16.22
N LEU A 171 5.02 -4.09 16.22
CA LEU A 171 5.29 -2.74 16.72
C LEU A 171 4.59 -1.68 15.86
N ALA A 172 4.70 -1.79 14.54
CA ALA A 172 4.07 -0.86 13.59
C ALA A 172 2.54 -0.89 13.69
N PHE A 173 1.94 -2.03 14.02
CA PHE A 173 0.50 -2.14 14.25
C PHE A 173 0.06 -1.25 15.42
N TRP A 174 0.69 -1.40 16.57
CA TRP A 174 0.34 -0.61 17.77
C TRP A 174 0.71 0.85 17.62
N PHE A 175 1.85 1.14 17.01
CA PHE A 175 2.27 2.51 16.70
C PHE A 175 1.26 3.21 15.77
N ASN A 176 0.76 2.52 14.74
CA ASN A 176 -0.29 3.06 13.87
C ASN A 176 -1.62 3.25 14.61
N ALA A 177 -2.02 2.31 15.47
CA ALA A 177 -3.25 2.44 16.25
C ALA A 177 -3.22 3.66 17.19
N ALA A 178 -2.08 3.92 17.83
CA ALA A 178 -1.90 5.10 18.69
C ALA A 178 -1.99 6.40 17.89
N ARG A 179 -1.26 6.51 16.76
CA ARG A 179 -1.28 7.70 15.89
C ARG A 179 -2.66 7.95 15.27
N ALA A 180 -3.32 6.90 14.80
CA ALA A 180 -4.69 6.96 14.28
C ALA A 180 -5.67 7.49 15.34
N SER A 181 -5.56 7.01 16.58
CA SER A 181 -6.39 7.48 17.69
C SER A 181 -6.12 8.94 18.03
N ALA A 182 -4.84 9.34 18.13
CA ALA A 182 -4.44 10.72 18.41
C ALA A 182 -4.94 11.68 17.31
N TRP A 183 -4.80 11.31 16.04
CA TRP A 183 -5.30 12.06 14.91
C TRP A 183 -6.83 12.19 14.94
N SER A 184 -7.55 11.09 15.21
CA SER A 184 -9.01 11.10 15.32
C SER A 184 -9.50 12.01 16.45
N VAL A 185 -8.87 11.95 17.62
CA VAL A 185 -9.21 12.83 18.76
C VAL A 185 -8.92 14.29 18.44
N ALA A 186 -7.76 14.60 17.86
CA ALA A 186 -7.40 15.96 17.47
C ALA A 186 -8.39 16.52 16.43
N THR A 187 -8.79 15.71 15.45
CA THR A 187 -9.81 16.08 14.45
C THR A 187 -11.16 16.37 15.11
N LEU A 188 -11.61 15.53 16.06
CA LEU A 188 -12.84 15.76 16.82
C LEU A 188 -12.77 17.03 17.68
N ALA A 189 -11.57 17.40 18.12
CA ALA A 189 -11.31 18.65 18.83
C ALA A 189 -11.18 19.88 17.90
N GLY A 190 -11.40 19.72 16.59
CA GLY A 190 -11.36 20.81 15.61
C GLY A 190 -9.97 21.16 15.09
N ALA A 191 -8.95 20.35 15.37
CA ALA A 191 -7.63 20.54 14.77
C ALA A 191 -7.68 20.32 13.26
N GLN A 192 -6.88 21.10 12.51
CA GLN A 192 -6.78 21.02 11.06
C GLN A 192 -5.42 21.53 10.58
N GLY A 193 -5.04 21.17 9.35
CA GLY A 193 -3.81 21.63 8.72
C GLY A 193 -2.57 20.78 9.03
N PRO A 194 -1.36 21.26 8.68
CA PRO A 194 -0.15 20.43 8.63
C PRO A 194 0.26 19.78 9.95
N GLY A 195 -0.01 20.44 11.08
CA GLY A 195 0.28 19.89 12.40
C GLY A 195 -0.55 18.65 12.76
N LEU A 196 -1.76 18.56 12.19
CA LEU A 196 -2.60 17.37 12.31
C LEU A 196 -2.03 16.22 11.45
N ASP A 197 -1.63 16.51 10.21
CA ASP A 197 -1.09 15.51 9.29
C ASP A 197 0.26 14.93 9.76
N ALA A 198 1.06 15.72 10.46
CA ALA A 198 2.32 15.30 11.07
C ALA A 198 2.15 14.18 12.13
N ILE A 199 0.97 14.04 12.74
CA ILE A 199 0.67 12.90 13.65
C ILE A 199 0.76 11.56 12.91
N LEU A 200 0.60 11.57 11.58
CA LEU A 200 0.52 10.37 10.77
C LEU A 200 1.81 10.02 10.03
N GLU A 201 2.85 10.85 10.10
CA GLU A 201 4.18 10.56 9.53
C GLU A 201 4.89 9.49 10.36
#